data_AF-A0A2H0WFZ4-F1
#
_entry.id   AF-A0A2H0WFZ4-F1
#
_cell.length_a   1.000
_cell.length_b   1.000
_cell.length_c   1.000
_cell.angle_alpha   90.00
_cell.angle_beta   90.00
_cell.angle_gamma   90.00
#
_symmetry.space_group_name_H-M   'P 1'
#
loop_
_entity.id
_entity.type
_entity.pdbx_description
1 polymer ?
#
loop_
_entity_poly.entity_id
_entity_poly.type
_entity_poly.pdbx_seq_one_letter_code
_entity_poly.pdbx_strand_id
1 'polypeptide(L)'
;MVDSQVPAVNLDSRLREIFPRTLEKIERDALTPVLQLFSERWGAEMQELENFRFFPMFLKQGHQAEAIVQMADYEYLCAWVETIDLGPWHSGVNPSWQWLPLVSGADELGKDRGVYALWKNAQTQQREEKCLTPREAELLWMITEEVTLTPDLRKAYQREIDSFQKQGLIALDFAAI
;
A
#
# COMPACT_ATOMS: atom_id res chain seq x y z
N MET A 1 -12.44 39.73 8.44
CA MET A 1 -11.60 38.73 7.76
C MET A 1 -11.36 37.65 8.78
N VAL A 2 -11.93 36.46 8.58
CA VAL A 2 -11.71 35.34 9.49
C VAL A 2 -10.41 34.70 9.04
N ASP A 3 -9.34 34.92 9.81
CA ASP A 3 -8.11 34.14 9.69
C ASP A 3 -8.47 32.68 10.01
N SER A 4 -8.76 31.92 8.95
CA SER A 4 -8.83 30.47 9.03
C SER A 4 -7.38 29.97 9.08
N GLN A 5 -6.76 30.06 10.26
CA GLN A 5 -5.56 29.29 10.54
C GLN A 5 -5.99 27.82 10.61
N VAL A 6 -5.96 27.16 9.45
CA VAL A 6 -5.90 25.69 9.41
C VAL A 6 -4.71 25.32 10.28
N PRO A 7 -4.88 24.51 11.35
CA PRO A 7 -3.76 24.14 12.19
C PRO A 7 -2.73 23.47 11.31
N ALA A 8 -1.51 24.02 11.27
CA ALA A 8 -0.39 23.39 10.60
C ALA A 8 -0.30 21.97 11.14
N VAL A 9 -0.64 20.99 10.30
CA VAL A 9 -0.48 19.58 10.63
C VAL A 9 0.94 19.41 11.14
N ASN A 10 1.10 18.89 12.36
CA ASN A 10 2.43 18.58 12.88
C ASN A 10 2.97 17.42 12.04
N LEU A 11 3.70 17.76 10.98
CA LEU A 11 4.21 16.83 9.98
C LEU A 11 5.02 15.71 10.63
N ASP A 12 5.83 16.01 11.63
CA ASP A 12 6.59 15.00 12.39
C ASP A 12 5.65 14.01 13.08
N SER A 13 4.59 14.49 13.73
CA SER A 13 3.59 13.61 14.36
C SER A 13 2.91 12.69 13.36
N ARG A 14 2.55 13.20 12.17
CA ARG A 14 1.91 12.39 11.12
C ARG A 14 2.87 11.39 10.49
N LEU A 15 4.12 11.79 10.26
CA LEU A 15 5.16 10.89 9.78
C LEU A 15 5.40 9.74 10.76
N ARG A 16 5.38 10.02 12.08
CA ARG A 16 5.50 8.97 13.11
C ARG A 16 4.30 8.05 13.19
N GLU A 17 3.10 8.57 12.92
CA GLU A 17 1.88 7.77 12.85
C GLU A 17 1.89 6.82 11.64
N ILE A 18 2.31 7.33 10.48
CA ILE A 18 2.27 6.59 9.22
C ILE A 18 3.49 5.67 9.06
N PHE A 19 4.68 6.10 9.47
CA PHE A 19 5.97 5.43 9.22
C PHE A 19 6.74 5.03 10.48
N PRO A 20 6.11 4.44 11.52
CA PRO A 20 6.73 4.27 12.82
C PRO A 20 8.03 3.46 12.75
N ARG A 21 8.04 2.32 12.04
CA ARG A 21 9.22 1.45 11.99
C ARG A 21 10.29 2.01 11.05
N THR A 22 9.89 2.64 9.94
CA THR A 22 10.84 3.28 9.03
C THR A 22 11.63 4.36 9.77
N LEU A 23 10.96 5.23 10.53
CA LEU A 23 11.64 6.30 11.26
C LEU A 23 12.50 5.78 12.42
N GLU A 24 12.14 4.65 13.04
CA GLU A 24 12.98 3.98 14.04
C GLU A 24 14.29 3.43 13.44
N LYS A 25 14.27 3.06 12.15
CA LYS A 25 15.43 2.48 11.45
C LYS A 25 16.37 3.49 10.83
N ILE A 26 15.87 4.69 10.50
CA ILE A 26 16.74 5.78 10.09
C ILE A 26 17.61 6.16 11.29
N GLU A 27 18.93 6.20 11.09
CA GLU A 27 19.88 6.53 12.17
C GLU A 27 19.50 7.86 12.84
N ARG A 28 19.58 7.93 14.17
CA ARG A 28 19.14 9.11 14.95
C ARG A 28 19.78 10.41 14.47
N ASP A 29 21.05 10.37 14.09
CA ASP A 29 21.81 11.55 13.62
C ASP A 29 21.43 11.96 12.18
N ALA A 30 20.88 11.02 11.39
CA ALA A 30 20.40 11.26 10.03
C ALA A 30 18.90 11.63 9.97
N LEU A 31 18.12 11.24 10.98
CA LEU A 31 16.67 11.42 11.00
C LEU A 31 16.25 12.90 10.96
N THR A 32 16.83 13.73 11.82
CA THR A 32 16.47 15.16 11.89
C THR A 32 16.72 15.90 10.56
N PRO A 33 17.91 15.78 9.92
CA PRO A 33 18.14 16.36 8.60
C PRO A 33 17.18 15.85 7.51
N VAL A 34 16.86 14.55 7.51
CA VAL A 34 15.93 13.93 6.55
C VAL A 34 14.53 14.55 6.70
N LEU A 35 14.02 14.63 7.93
CA LEU A 35 12.70 15.19 8.22
C LEU A 35 12.63 16.70 7.90
N GLN A 36 13.69 17.44 8.20
CA GLN A 36 13.76 18.87 7.88
C GLN A 36 13.71 19.09 6.36
N LEU A 37 14.56 18.39 5.59
CA LEU A 37 14.61 18.52 4.15
C LEU A 37 13.29 18.10 3.48
N PHE A 38 12.65 17.04 4.01
CA PHE A 38 11.32 16.63 3.55
C PHE A 38 10.27 17.73 3.82
N SER A 39 10.26 18.30 5.03
CA SER A 39 9.35 19.38 5.43
C SER A 39 9.53 20.64 4.58
N GLU A 40 10.77 21.04 4.31
CA GLU A 40 11.07 22.20 3.46
C GLU A 40 10.55 22.02 2.03
N ARG A 41 10.62 20.79 1.50
CA ARG A 41 10.26 20.51 0.11
C ARG A 41 8.77 20.22 -0.09
N TRP A 42 8.10 19.61 0.87
CA TRP A 42 6.70 19.19 0.71
C TRP A 42 5.77 19.52 1.88
N GLY A 43 6.26 20.11 2.97
CA GLY A 43 5.47 20.29 4.20
C GLY A 43 4.16 21.07 4.01
N ALA A 44 4.11 22.00 3.06
CA ALA A 44 2.89 22.76 2.73
C ALA A 44 1.80 21.89 2.07
N GLU A 45 2.18 20.81 1.39
CA GLU A 45 1.29 19.91 0.65
C GLU A 45 0.84 18.70 1.51
N MET A 46 1.46 18.48 2.68
CA MET A 46 1.25 17.30 3.54
C MET A 46 0.04 17.40 4.48
N GLN A 47 -1.10 17.83 3.92
CA GLN A 47 -2.38 17.83 4.65
C GLN A 47 -3.16 16.54 4.43
N GLU A 48 -3.03 15.96 3.23
CA GLU A 48 -3.76 14.77 2.80
C GLU A 48 -2.88 13.53 2.85
N LEU A 49 -3.44 12.39 3.27
CA LEU A 49 -2.69 11.13 3.38
C LEU A 49 -2.03 10.73 2.06
N GLU A 50 -2.69 10.96 0.93
CA GLU A 50 -2.18 10.61 -0.39
C GLU A 50 -0.81 11.23 -0.69
N ASN A 51 -0.54 12.43 -0.18
CA ASN A 51 0.71 13.12 -0.40
C ASN A 51 1.88 12.50 0.37
N PHE A 52 1.63 11.72 1.43
CA PHE A 52 2.68 11.02 2.16
C PHE A 52 3.39 9.93 1.33
N ARG A 53 2.85 9.55 0.15
CA ARG A 53 3.58 8.71 -0.84
C ARG A 53 4.90 9.30 -1.30
N PHE A 54 5.06 10.62 -1.17
CA PHE A 54 6.31 11.29 -1.53
C PHE A 54 7.43 11.02 -0.52
N PHE A 55 7.12 10.56 0.70
CA PHE A 55 8.13 10.24 1.69
C PHE A 55 9.01 9.03 1.28
N PRO A 56 8.45 7.85 0.90
CA PRO A 56 9.26 6.78 0.31
C PRO A 56 10.06 7.21 -0.93
N MET A 57 9.45 8.01 -1.82
CA MET A 57 10.15 8.56 -3.00
C MET A 57 11.34 9.44 -2.61
N PHE A 58 11.19 10.26 -1.58
CA PHE A 58 12.25 11.11 -1.06
C PHE A 58 13.39 10.28 -0.47
N LEU A 59 13.10 9.24 0.33
CA LEU A 59 14.12 8.33 0.87
C LEU A 59 14.90 7.65 -0.26
N LYS A 60 14.20 7.23 -1.33
CA LYS A 60 14.82 6.67 -2.54
C LYS A 60 15.75 7.66 -3.24
N GLN A 61 15.35 8.92 -3.38
CA GLN A 61 16.19 9.98 -3.96
C GLN A 61 17.39 10.32 -3.08
N GLY A 62 17.24 10.24 -1.76
CA GLY A 62 18.30 10.42 -0.78
C GLY A 62 19.25 9.23 -0.65
N HIS A 63 19.14 8.22 -1.53
CA HIS A 63 19.95 7.01 -1.53
C HIS A 63 19.94 6.23 -0.20
N GLN A 64 18.81 6.23 0.50
CA GLN A 64 18.61 5.37 1.67
C GLN A 64 18.69 3.90 1.28
N ALA A 65 19.00 3.04 2.25
CA ALA A 65 19.04 1.60 2.03
C ALA A 65 17.69 1.10 1.49
N GLU A 66 17.72 0.21 0.51
CA GLU A 66 16.52 -0.30 -0.16
C GLU A 66 15.50 -0.90 0.84
N ALA A 67 16.00 -1.56 1.89
CA ALA A 67 15.16 -2.10 2.96
C ALA A 67 14.32 -1.02 3.64
N ILE A 68 14.90 0.15 3.94
CA ILE A 68 14.20 1.30 4.55
C ILE A 68 13.14 1.85 3.60
N VAL A 69 13.45 1.94 2.30
CA VAL A 69 12.48 2.41 1.29
C VAL A 69 11.30 1.45 1.18
N GLN A 70 11.55 0.14 1.11
CA GLN A 70 10.49 -0.88 1.08
C GLN A 70 9.62 -0.89 2.34
N MET A 71 10.22 -0.64 3.52
CA MET A 71 9.45 -0.46 4.76
C MET A 71 8.53 0.76 4.66
N ALA A 72 9.04 1.89 4.15
CA ALA A 72 8.27 3.10 4.00
C ALA A 72 7.11 2.92 3.01
N ASP A 73 7.35 2.28 1.86
CA ASP A 73 6.32 1.94 0.88
C ASP A 73 5.24 1.06 1.52
N TYR A 74 5.64 0.03 2.26
CA TYR A 74 4.72 -0.86 2.97
C TYR A 74 3.86 -0.11 3.98
N GLU A 75 4.47 0.69 4.85
CA GLU A 75 3.78 1.43 5.91
C GLU A 75 2.82 2.48 5.34
N TYR A 76 3.22 3.18 4.27
CA TYR A 76 2.34 4.09 3.54
C TYR A 76 1.12 3.36 2.96
N LEU A 77 1.33 2.25 2.24
CA LEU A 77 0.23 1.51 1.63
C LEU A 77 -0.71 0.95 2.68
N CYS A 78 -0.19 0.49 3.82
CA CYS A 78 -1.00 0.09 4.96
C CYS A 78 -1.93 1.21 5.43
N ALA A 79 -1.40 2.41 5.65
CA ALA A 79 -2.20 3.56 6.07
C ALA A 79 -3.20 3.99 4.99
N TRP A 80 -2.78 4.01 3.72
CA TRP A 80 -3.63 4.42 2.61
C TRP A 80 -4.84 3.48 2.44
N VAL A 81 -4.62 2.16 2.45
CA VAL A 81 -5.68 1.15 2.32
C VAL A 81 -6.75 1.30 3.40
N GLU A 82 -6.36 1.67 4.62
CA GLU A 82 -7.30 1.87 5.72
C GLU A 82 -8.24 3.06 5.50
N THR A 83 -7.77 4.10 4.78
CA THR A 83 -8.58 5.29 4.47
C THR A 83 -9.56 5.12 3.32
N ILE A 84 -9.40 4.09 2.49
CA ILE A 84 -10.29 3.86 1.37
C ILE A 84 -11.70 3.53 1.87
N ASP A 85 -12.67 4.34 1.44
CA ASP A 85 -14.08 3.97 1.48
C ASP A 85 -14.37 3.10 0.26
N LEU A 86 -14.65 1.82 0.51
CA LEU A 86 -14.92 0.87 -0.56
C LEU A 86 -16.26 1.12 -1.24
N GLY A 87 -17.19 1.83 -0.58
CA GLY A 87 -18.55 2.00 -1.06
C GLY A 87 -19.23 0.68 -1.45
N PRO A 88 -20.29 0.75 -2.27
CA PRO A 88 -20.89 -0.43 -2.87
C PRO A 88 -20.03 -0.93 -4.04
N TRP A 89 -19.14 -1.89 -3.77
CA TRP A 89 -18.31 -2.57 -4.77
C TRP A 89 -18.94 -3.90 -5.20
N HIS A 90 -19.12 -4.10 -6.52
CA HIS A 90 -19.93 -5.19 -7.06
C HIS A 90 -19.23 -6.03 -8.15
N SER A 91 -18.17 -5.53 -8.77
CA SER A 91 -17.45 -6.22 -9.85
C SER A 91 -15.98 -5.82 -9.91
N GLY A 92 -15.14 -6.69 -10.48
CA GLY A 92 -13.72 -6.40 -10.71
C GLY A 92 -12.82 -6.74 -9.52
N VAL A 93 -11.70 -6.01 -9.42
CA VAL A 93 -10.74 -6.06 -8.29
C VAL A 93 -11.19 -5.11 -7.20
N ASN A 94 -10.92 -5.46 -5.95
CA ASN A 94 -11.17 -4.59 -4.82
C ASN A 94 -10.45 -3.24 -5.03
N PRO A 95 -11.15 -2.09 -4.95
CA PRO A 95 -10.56 -0.79 -5.28
C PRO A 95 -9.46 -0.35 -4.31
N SER A 96 -9.41 -0.92 -3.10
CA SER A 96 -8.33 -0.70 -2.14
C SER A 96 -7.12 -1.63 -2.36
N TRP A 97 -7.18 -2.51 -3.36
CA TRP A 97 -6.09 -3.41 -3.68
C TRP A 97 -4.82 -2.63 -3.98
N GLN A 98 -3.75 -2.99 -3.28
CA GLN A 98 -2.40 -2.53 -3.54
C GLN A 98 -1.45 -3.72 -3.43
N TRP A 99 -0.34 -3.65 -4.15
CA TRP A 99 0.70 -4.66 -4.02
C TRP A 99 2.08 -4.05 -4.07
N LEU A 100 3.02 -4.74 -3.44
CA LEU A 100 4.42 -4.34 -3.45
C LEU A 100 5.36 -5.55 -3.30
N PRO A 101 6.54 -5.51 -3.94
CA PRO A 101 7.60 -6.47 -3.63
C PRO A 101 8.25 -6.12 -2.29
N LEU A 102 8.33 -7.10 -1.39
CA LEU A 102 9.12 -7.06 -0.16
C LEU A 102 10.24 -8.08 -0.27
N VAL A 103 11.47 -7.60 -0.48
CA VAL A 103 12.66 -8.45 -0.64
C VAL A 103 13.66 -8.16 0.48
N SER A 104 14.16 -6.94 0.54
CA SER A 104 15.13 -6.51 1.55
C SER A 104 14.43 -5.92 2.79
N GLY A 105 13.27 -5.28 2.62
CA GLY A 105 12.47 -4.76 3.74
C GLY A 105 11.65 -5.82 4.49
N ALA A 106 11.51 -7.03 3.94
CA ALA A 106 10.71 -8.10 4.55
C ALA A 106 11.24 -8.49 5.94
N ASP A 107 12.55 -8.69 6.05
CA ASP A 107 13.21 -9.12 7.29
C ASP A 107 12.99 -8.09 8.41
N GLU A 108 13.04 -6.79 8.08
CA GLU A 108 12.82 -5.69 9.02
C GLU A 108 11.36 -5.57 9.49
N LEU A 109 10.43 -6.04 8.66
CA LEU A 109 9.01 -6.09 8.98
C LEU A 109 8.60 -7.40 9.70
N GLY A 110 9.51 -8.37 9.81
CA GLY A 110 9.22 -9.71 10.30
C GLY A 110 8.34 -10.52 9.35
N LYS A 111 8.56 -10.35 8.04
CA LYS A 111 7.77 -10.93 6.95
C LYS A 111 8.60 -11.86 6.08
N ASP A 112 7.93 -12.72 5.33
CA ASP A 112 8.56 -13.50 4.28
C ASP A 112 8.91 -12.61 3.09
N ARG A 113 9.90 -13.02 2.30
CA ARG A 113 10.25 -12.32 1.06
C ARG A 113 9.29 -12.71 -0.05
N GLY A 114 8.74 -11.75 -0.77
CA GLY A 114 7.80 -12.00 -1.86
C GLY A 114 7.00 -10.77 -2.27
N VAL A 115 5.95 -11.00 -3.06
CA VAL A 115 4.99 -9.95 -3.42
C VAL A 115 3.85 -9.95 -2.43
N TYR A 116 3.64 -8.83 -1.76
CA TYR A 116 2.56 -8.66 -0.80
C TYR A 116 1.38 -7.96 -1.45
N ALA A 117 0.22 -8.56 -1.21
CA ALA A 117 -1.10 -8.03 -1.39
C ALA A 117 -1.55 -7.26 -0.15
N LEU A 118 -2.15 -6.09 -0.32
CA LEU A 118 -2.80 -5.30 0.72
C LEU A 118 -4.19 -4.89 0.21
N TRP A 119 -5.24 -5.09 1.01
CA TRP A 119 -6.58 -4.61 0.67
C TRP A 119 -7.42 -4.45 1.93
N LYS A 120 -8.47 -3.66 1.84
CA LYS A 120 -9.51 -3.56 2.87
C LYS A 120 -10.58 -4.60 2.55
N ASN A 121 -10.84 -5.50 3.49
CA ASN A 121 -11.87 -6.52 3.32
C ASN A 121 -13.25 -5.86 3.40
N ALA A 122 -14.05 -6.02 2.36
CA ALA A 122 -15.37 -5.39 2.25
C ALA A 122 -16.34 -5.79 3.37
N GLN A 123 -16.17 -6.98 3.97
CA GLN A 123 -17.03 -7.49 5.03
C GLN A 123 -16.61 -6.99 6.41
N THR A 124 -15.32 -7.07 6.74
CA THR A 124 -14.80 -6.71 8.06
C THR A 124 -14.42 -5.24 8.18
N GLN A 125 -14.28 -4.55 7.05
CA GLN A 125 -13.73 -3.19 6.94
C GLN A 125 -12.30 -3.06 7.51
N GLN A 126 -11.62 -4.19 7.70
CA GLN A 126 -10.24 -4.26 8.17
C GLN A 126 -9.28 -4.41 6.99
N ARG A 127 -8.07 -3.87 7.16
CA ARG A 127 -6.96 -4.14 6.25
C ARG A 127 -6.51 -5.59 6.41
N GLU A 128 -6.48 -6.31 5.32
CA GLU A 128 -5.93 -7.65 5.17
C GLU A 128 -4.65 -7.59 4.33
N GLU A 129 -3.83 -8.62 4.48
CA GLU A 129 -2.62 -8.76 3.71
C GLU A 129 -2.30 -10.22 3.41
N LYS A 130 -1.54 -10.44 2.33
CA LYS A 130 -1.09 -11.79 1.96
C LYS A 130 0.20 -11.76 1.15
N CYS A 131 1.16 -12.62 1.49
CA CYS A 131 2.25 -12.93 0.58
C CYS A 131 1.70 -13.82 -0.54
N LEU A 132 1.73 -13.32 -1.78
CA LEU A 132 1.19 -14.00 -2.94
C LEU A 132 2.13 -15.11 -3.41
N THR A 133 1.56 -16.24 -3.78
CA THR A 133 2.28 -17.23 -4.60
C THR A 133 2.49 -16.66 -6.02
N PRO A 134 3.47 -17.17 -6.79
CA PRO A 134 3.67 -16.73 -8.17
C PRO A 134 2.41 -16.81 -9.04
N ARG A 135 1.61 -17.86 -8.83
CA ARG A 135 0.38 -18.12 -9.56
C ARG A 135 -0.73 -17.13 -9.20
N GLU A 136 -0.80 -16.74 -7.94
CA GLU A 136 -1.74 -15.72 -7.45
C GLU A 136 -1.35 -14.33 -7.96
N ALA A 137 -0.06 -13.99 -7.96
CA ALA A 137 0.43 -12.74 -8.52
C ALA A 137 0.15 -12.64 -10.03
N GLU A 138 0.37 -13.72 -10.78
CA GLU A 138 0.05 -13.80 -12.21
C GLU A 138 -1.45 -13.61 -12.47
N LEU A 139 -2.32 -14.26 -11.69
CA LEU A 139 -3.78 -14.09 -11.81
C LEU A 139 -4.18 -12.63 -11.58
N LEU A 140 -3.67 -11.99 -10.52
CA LEU A 140 -4.02 -10.61 -10.21
C LEU A 140 -3.48 -9.63 -11.24
N TRP A 141 -2.30 -9.88 -11.79
CA TRP A 141 -1.77 -9.12 -12.91
C TRP A 141 -2.69 -9.22 -14.14
N MET A 142 -3.07 -10.43 -14.55
CA MET A 142 -4.00 -10.63 -15.68
C MET A 142 -5.32 -9.90 -15.47
N ILE A 143 -5.85 -9.99 -14.25
CA ILE A 143 -7.10 -9.35 -13.84
C ILE A 143 -7.01 -7.82 -13.87
N THR A 144 -5.88 -7.25 -13.45
CA THR A 144 -5.66 -5.79 -13.40
C THR A 144 -5.41 -5.21 -14.79
N GLU A 145 -4.75 -5.96 -15.67
CA GLU A 145 -4.51 -5.58 -17.07
C GLU A 145 -5.73 -5.85 -17.98
N GLU A 146 -6.90 -6.14 -17.41
CA GLU A 146 -8.14 -6.45 -18.13
C GLU A 146 -7.98 -7.58 -19.16
N VAL A 147 -7.10 -8.54 -18.90
CA VAL A 147 -6.94 -9.72 -19.76
C VAL A 147 -8.17 -10.59 -19.61
N THR A 148 -8.97 -10.71 -20.68
CA THR A 148 -10.08 -11.67 -20.73
C THR A 148 -9.57 -13.08 -20.43
N LEU A 149 -10.03 -13.63 -19.31
CA LEU A 149 -9.69 -14.99 -18.90
C LEU A 149 -10.50 -15.97 -19.76
N THR A 150 -9.83 -16.61 -20.72
CA THR A 150 -10.46 -17.68 -21.52
C THR A 150 -11.03 -18.77 -20.61
N PRO A 151 -12.03 -19.56 -21.05
CA PRO A 151 -12.62 -20.62 -20.21
C PRO A 151 -11.58 -21.62 -19.65
N ASP A 152 -10.56 -21.95 -20.43
CA ASP A 152 -9.48 -22.85 -20.02
C ASP A 152 -8.58 -22.21 -18.95
N LEU A 153 -8.22 -20.94 -19.12
CA LEU A 153 -7.46 -20.19 -18.11
C LEU A 153 -8.28 -20.03 -16.82
N ARG A 154 -9.55 -19.65 -16.93
CA ARG A 154 -10.44 -19.54 -15.77
C ARG A 154 -10.50 -20.85 -14.99
N LYS A 155 -10.65 -21.99 -15.68
CA LYS A 155 -10.63 -23.31 -15.06
C LYS A 155 -9.28 -23.61 -14.42
N ALA A 156 -8.18 -23.20 -15.04
CA ALA A 156 -6.84 -23.38 -14.46
C ALA A 156 -6.71 -22.62 -13.13
N TYR A 157 -7.17 -21.36 -13.06
CA TYR A 157 -7.07 -20.50 -11.88
C TYR A 157 -8.27 -20.55 -10.92
N GLN A 158 -9.19 -21.51 -11.09
CA GLN A 158 -10.45 -21.56 -10.33
C GLN A 158 -10.23 -21.54 -8.82
N ARG A 159 -9.19 -22.24 -8.33
CA ARG A 159 -8.87 -22.30 -6.90
C ARG A 159 -8.46 -20.93 -6.35
N GLU A 160 -7.63 -20.21 -7.08
CA GLU A 160 -7.16 -18.87 -6.72
C GLU A 160 -8.32 -17.86 -6.80
N ILE A 161 -9.17 -17.96 -7.82
CA ILE A 161 -10.39 -17.17 -7.96
C ILE A 161 -11.32 -17.38 -6.76
N ASP A 162 -11.62 -18.62 -6.40
CA ASP A 162 -12.47 -18.96 -5.25
C ASP A 162 -11.88 -18.41 -3.94
N SER A 163 -10.55 -18.53 -3.77
CA SER A 163 -9.85 -18.00 -2.61
C SER A 163 -9.96 -16.48 -2.52
N PHE A 164 -9.72 -15.76 -3.63
CA PHE A 164 -9.79 -14.30 -3.66
C PHE A 164 -11.21 -13.77 -3.47
N GLN A 165 -12.22 -14.44 -4.02
CA GLN A 165 -13.62 -14.10 -3.77
C GLN A 165 -13.97 -14.25 -2.30
N LYS A 166 -13.57 -15.37 -1.67
CA LYS A 166 -13.79 -15.58 -0.24
C LYS A 166 -13.08 -14.52 0.63
N GLN A 167 -11.94 -14.03 0.17
CA GLN A 167 -11.15 -12.99 0.85
C GLN A 167 -11.64 -11.56 0.56
N GLY A 168 -12.64 -11.40 -0.33
CA GLY A 168 -13.14 -10.09 -0.74
C GLY A 168 -12.14 -9.28 -1.58
N LEU A 169 -11.21 -9.97 -2.26
CA LEU A 169 -10.20 -9.34 -3.11
C LEU A 169 -10.69 -9.15 -4.56
N ILE A 170 -11.54 -10.04 -5.05
CA ILE A 170 -12.23 -9.91 -6.35
C ILE A 170 -13.73 -10.19 -6.19
N ALA A 171 -14.57 -9.57 -7.00
CA ALA A 171 -16.03 -9.73 -6.97
C ALA A 171 -16.56 -10.60 -8.13
N LEU A 172 -17.72 -11.24 -7.91
CA LEU A 172 -18.29 -12.34 -8.71
C LEU A 172 -18.60 -12.03 -10.18
N ASP A 173 -18.86 -10.77 -10.54
CA ASP A 173 -19.20 -10.35 -11.91
C ASP A 173 -18.00 -10.27 -12.87
N PHE A 174 -16.86 -10.84 -12.49
CA PHE A 174 -15.75 -11.16 -13.40
C PHE A 174 -16.14 -12.11 -14.55
N ALA A 175 -17.34 -12.69 -14.51
CA ALA A 175 -17.83 -13.66 -15.50
C ALA A 175 -18.29 -13.05 -16.84
N ALA A 176 -18.32 -11.72 -16.98
CA ALA A 176 -18.80 -11.03 -18.17
C ALA A 176 -17.71 -10.32 -19.00
N ILE A 177 -16.42 -10.49 -18.65
CA ILE A 177 -15.26 -9.91 -19.33
C ILE A 177 -14.41 -11.01 -19.98
#